data_AF-A0A7M3MSR8-F1
#
_entry.id   AF-A0A7M3MSR8-F1
#
_cell.length_a   1.000
_cell.length_b   1.000
_cell.length_c   1.000
_cell.angle_alpha   90.00
_cell.angle_beta   90.00
_cell.angle_gamma   90.00
#
_symmetry.space_group_name_H-M   'P 1'
#
loop_
_entity.id
_entity.type
_entity.pdbx_description
1 polymer ?
#
loop_
_entity_poly.entity_id
_entity_poly.type
_entity_poly.pdbx_seq_one_letter_code
_entity_poly.pdbx_strand_id
1 'polypeptide(L)'
;MRVFDIGAKDGPQEASDRILTIPNALSLARLLVLPLIYLDLVDGRLVRAFVLLVVFAATDWLDGYLARRLDQISRVGTLLDPISDRALFLVVGFGFVLSGLLPLWALVVILIRDVAVLLVGGVLLLRGASTPAVTKIGKAATFGLMWAFPTFLLAGIVGDGAADPQPLLQGLGWLFYGVSTVLYYVSAGQYAVEVVRSSR
;
A
#
# COMPACT_ATOMS: atom_id res chain seq x y z
N MET A 1 7.18 -23.23 4.15
CA MET A 1 6.04 -23.11 3.23
C MET A 1 5.93 -21.67 2.75
N ARG A 2 6.39 -21.39 1.53
CA ARG A 2 6.53 -20.04 0.95
C ARG A 2 5.32 -19.71 0.08
N VAL A 3 4.21 -19.32 0.70
CA VAL A 3 2.96 -18.99 -0.02
C VAL A 3 3.11 -17.71 -0.89
N PHE A 4 4.19 -16.94 -0.70
CA PHE A 4 4.47 -15.70 -1.43
C PHE A 4 5.52 -15.81 -2.55
N ASP A 5 6.06 -17.01 -2.84
CA ASP A 5 7.10 -17.22 -3.87
C ASP A 5 6.54 -17.59 -5.24
N ILE A 6 5.29 -17.19 -5.52
CA ILE A 6 4.66 -17.48 -6.81
C ILE A 6 5.44 -16.72 -7.90
N GLY A 7 6.08 -17.47 -8.80
CA GLY A 7 6.90 -16.97 -9.90
C GLY A 7 8.40 -16.91 -9.64
N ALA A 8 8.90 -17.23 -8.44
CA ALA A 8 10.33 -17.28 -8.17
C ALA A 8 11.00 -18.47 -8.88
N LYS A 9 12.15 -18.24 -9.50
CA LYS A 9 13.04 -19.31 -9.98
C LYS A 9 13.99 -19.74 -8.85
N ASP A 10 14.46 -20.98 -8.87
CA ASP A 10 15.41 -21.48 -7.87
C ASP A 10 16.78 -20.80 -8.04
N GLY A 11 17.14 -19.91 -7.12
CA GLY A 11 18.44 -19.21 -7.07
C GLY A 11 18.33 -17.78 -6.50
N PRO A 12 19.43 -17.18 -6.02
CA PRO A 12 19.45 -15.76 -5.64
C PRO A 12 19.24 -14.89 -6.88
N GLN A 13 18.17 -14.08 -6.89
CA GLN A 13 17.93 -13.09 -7.95
C GLN A 13 18.59 -11.76 -7.56
N GLU A 14 19.68 -11.39 -8.22
CA GLU A 14 20.34 -10.10 -7.98
C GLU A 14 19.65 -8.96 -8.72
N ALA A 15 19.51 -7.81 -8.04
CA ALA A 15 18.89 -6.63 -8.65
C ALA A 15 19.80 -6.02 -9.73
N SER A 16 19.28 -5.94 -10.95
CA SER A 16 19.96 -5.34 -12.10
C SER A 16 19.90 -3.80 -12.08
N ASP A 17 20.86 -3.14 -12.73
CA ASP A 17 20.87 -1.68 -12.95
C ASP A 17 19.99 -1.26 -14.16
N ARG A 18 19.28 -2.21 -14.78
CA ARG A 18 18.37 -1.92 -15.90
C ARG A 18 17.20 -1.07 -15.44
N ILE A 19 17.07 0.12 -16.03
CA ILE A 19 15.99 1.08 -15.74
C ILE A 19 14.71 0.70 -16.49
N LEU A 20 14.82 0.25 -17.75
CA LEU A 20 13.68 -0.11 -18.59
C LEU A 20 13.40 -1.61 -18.48
N THR A 21 12.55 -1.98 -17.53
CA THR A 21 12.00 -3.33 -17.38
C THR A 21 10.48 -3.27 -17.44
N ILE A 22 9.82 -4.39 -17.73
CA ILE A 22 8.36 -4.46 -17.73
C ILE A 22 7.80 -4.10 -16.33
N PRO A 23 8.36 -4.61 -15.22
CA PRO A 23 7.94 -4.20 -13.88
C PRO A 23 8.07 -2.69 -13.65
N ASN A 24 9.22 -2.08 -13.97
CA ASN A 24 9.43 -0.65 -13.74
C ASN A 24 8.46 0.22 -14.55
N ALA A 25 8.12 -0.18 -15.78
CA ALA A 25 7.14 0.53 -16.59
C ALA A 25 5.75 0.48 -15.94
N LEU A 26 5.36 -0.65 -15.34
CA LEU A 26 4.11 -0.79 -14.60
C LEU A 26 4.12 0.06 -13.32
N SER A 27 5.21 0.06 -12.55
CA SER A 27 5.32 0.89 -11.33
C SER A 27 5.31 2.40 -11.66
N LEU A 28 5.93 2.81 -12.78
CA LEU A 28 5.87 4.21 -13.24
C LEU A 28 4.46 4.60 -13.71
N ALA A 29 3.81 3.74 -14.50
CA ALA A 29 2.42 3.96 -14.91
C ALA A 29 1.49 4.08 -13.70
N ARG A 30 1.72 3.28 -12.65
CA ARG A 30 1.00 3.32 -11.39
C ARG A 30 1.09 4.69 -10.72
N LEU A 31 2.29 5.26 -10.63
CA LEU A 31 2.50 6.61 -10.09
C LEU A 31 1.73 7.68 -10.89
N LEU A 32 1.67 7.55 -12.21
CA LEU A 32 0.93 8.48 -13.08
C LEU A 32 -0.60 8.35 -12.95
N VAL A 33 -1.10 7.19 -12.53
CA VAL A 33 -2.54 6.96 -12.30
C VAL A 33 -3.01 7.57 -10.97
N LEU A 34 -2.14 7.74 -9.97
CA LEU A 34 -2.52 8.27 -8.65
C LEU A 34 -3.20 9.66 -8.70
N PRO A 35 -2.67 10.67 -9.41
CA PRO A 35 -3.35 11.96 -9.55
C PRO A 35 -4.72 11.84 -10.22
N LEU A 36 -4.87 10.91 -11.16
CA LEU A 36 -6.15 10.70 -11.84
C LEU A 36 -7.21 10.11 -10.90
N ILE A 37 -6.82 9.14 -10.05
CA ILE A 37 -7.70 8.62 -9.00
C ILE A 37 -8.10 9.73 -8.04
N TYR A 38 -7.15 10.57 -7.61
CA TYR A 38 -7.42 11.70 -6.73
C TYR A 38 -8.45 12.67 -7.33
N LEU A 39 -8.25 13.08 -8.59
CA LEU A 39 -9.18 13.98 -9.27
C LEU A 39 -10.56 13.36 -9.41
N ASP A 40 -10.65 12.06 -9.66
CA ASP A 40 -11.94 11.36 -9.76
C ASP A 40 -12.68 11.26 -8.43
N LEU A 41 -11.95 11.08 -7.32
CA LEU A 41 -12.54 11.11 -5.99
C LEU A 41 -13.09 12.49 -5.66
N VAL A 42 -12.30 13.54 -5.90
CA VAL A 42 -12.70 14.93 -5.61
C VAL A 42 -13.88 15.38 -6.48
N ASP A 43 -13.89 15.01 -7.75
CA ASP A 43 -14.96 15.38 -8.69
C ASP A 43 -16.19 14.45 -8.60
N GLY A 44 -16.21 13.48 -7.67
CA GLY A 44 -17.34 12.56 -7.47
C GLY A 44 -17.51 11.50 -8.55
N ARG A 45 -16.50 11.27 -9.41
CA ARG A 45 -16.50 10.22 -10.46
C ARG A 45 -16.15 8.85 -9.87
N LEU A 46 -16.94 8.40 -8.90
CA LEU A 46 -16.60 7.27 -8.03
C LEU A 46 -16.39 5.95 -8.78
N VAL A 47 -17.18 5.66 -9.82
CA VAL A 47 -17.04 4.43 -10.63
C VAL A 47 -15.69 4.38 -11.33
N ARG A 48 -15.23 5.51 -11.91
CA ARG A 48 -13.91 5.55 -12.58
C ARG A 48 -12.79 5.45 -11.57
N ALA A 49 -12.89 6.16 -10.43
CA ALA A 49 -11.96 6.02 -9.32
C ALA A 49 -11.84 4.56 -8.84
N PHE A 50 -12.96 3.84 -8.76
CA PHE A 50 -12.99 2.44 -8.32
C PHE A 50 -12.29 1.52 -9.30
N VAL A 51 -12.59 1.63 -10.60
CA VAL A 51 -11.92 0.84 -11.63
C VAL A 51 -10.41 1.10 -11.61
N LEU A 52 -10.00 2.37 -11.56
CA LEU A 52 -8.59 2.73 -11.51
C LEU A 52 -7.90 2.22 -10.24
N LEU A 53 -8.56 2.28 -9.08
CA LEU A 53 -8.03 1.77 -7.81
C LEU A 53 -7.87 0.24 -7.81
N VAL A 54 -8.82 -0.49 -8.38
CA VAL A 54 -8.73 -1.95 -8.52
C VAL A 54 -7.61 -2.33 -9.49
N VAL A 55 -7.52 -1.64 -10.63
CA VAL A 55 -6.42 -1.83 -11.60
C VAL A 55 -5.07 -1.51 -10.96
N PHE A 56 -4.98 -0.42 -10.20
CA PHE A 56 -3.78 -0.06 -9.43
C PHE A 56 -3.33 -1.22 -8.56
N ALA A 57 -4.21 -1.75 -7.70
CA ALA A 57 -3.89 -2.86 -6.80
C ALA A 57 -3.54 -4.15 -7.56
N ALA A 58 -4.22 -4.44 -8.67
CA ALA A 58 -3.91 -5.61 -9.49
C ALA A 58 -2.53 -5.51 -10.16
N THR A 59 -2.15 -4.31 -10.64
CA THR A 59 -0.85 -4.09 -11.29
C THR A 59 0.33 -4.20 -10.33
N ASP A 60 0.15 -3.88 -9.05
CA ASP A 60 1.14 -4.04 -7.97
C ASP A 60 1.46 -5.49 -7.64
N TRP A 61 0.44 -6.35 -7.74
CA TRP A 61 0.71 -7.78 -7.65
C TRP A 61 1.40 -8.30 -8.92
N LEU A 62 0.99 -7.79 -10.08
CA LEU A 62 1.46 -8.26 -11.38
C LEU A 62 2.92 -7.91 -11.65
N ASP A 63 3.37 -6.69 -11.36
CA ASP A 63 4.76 -6.29 -11.60
C ASP A 63 5.74 -7.08 -10.72
N GLY A 64 5.42 -7.32 -9.45
CA GLY A 64 6.19 -8.17 -8.56
C GLY A 64 6.22 -9.64 -9.04
N TYR A 65 5.10 -10.16 -9.56
CA TYR A 65 5.06 -11.48 -10.18
C TYR A 65 5.93 -11.55 -11.44
N LEU A 66 5.83 -10.56 -12.33
CA LEU A 66 6.61 -10.49 -13.57
C LEU A 66 8.09 -10.31 -13.30
N ALA A 67 8.48 -9.49 -12.30
CA ALA A 67 9.86 -9.30 -11.90
C ALA A 67 10.52 -10.64 -11.51
N ARG A 68 9.84 -11.46 -10.70
CA ARG A 68 10.35 -12.77 -10.28
C ARG A 68 10.37 -13.79 -11.42
N ARG A 69 9.31 -13.82 -12.23
CA ARG A 69 9.15 -14.80 -13.31
C ARG A 69 10.12 -14.53 -14.48
N LEU A 70 10.31 -13.27 -14.81
CA LEU A 70 11.16 -12.83 -15.92
C LEU A 70 12.61 -12.57 -15.51
N ASP A 71 12.94 -12.72 -14.22
CA ASP A 71 14.26 -12.38 -13.68
C ASP A 71 14.64 -10.92 -13.97
N GLN A 72 13.68 -10.02 -13.75
CA GLN A 72 13.75 -8.58 -14.05
C GLN A 72 13.67 -7.72 -12.77
N ILE A 73 14.23 -8.21 -11.66
CA ILE A 73 14.39 -7.39 -10.45
C ILE A 73 15.41 -6.28 -10.76
N SER A 74 15.06 -5.03 -10.46
CA SER A 74 15.94 -3.89 -10.70
C SER A 74 16.07 -3.01 -9.46
N ARG A 75 17.22 -2.34 -9.30
CA ARG A 75 17.44 -1.41 -8.18
C ARG A 75 16.43 -0.26 -8.18
N VAL A 76 16.08 0.23 -9.37
CA VAL A 76 15.08 1.30 -9.55
C VAL A 76 13.70 0.83 -9.12
N GLY A 77 13.28 -0.37 -9.53
CA GLY A 77 12.02 -0.98 -9.11
C GLY A 77 11.92 -1.11 -7.59
N THR A 78 12.96 -1.66 -6.95
CA THR A 78 13.01 -1.79 -5.48
C THR A 78 12.90 -0.45 -4.75
N LEU A 79 13.32 0.66 -5.37
CA LEU A 79 13.16 2.01 -4.83
C LEU A 79 11.77 2.61 -5.13
N LEU A 80 11.21 2.34 -6.31
CA LEU A 80 9.89 2.83 -6.72
C LEU A 80 8.76 2.18 -5.92
N ASP A 81 8.88 0.91 -5.53
CA ASP A 81 7.83 0.18 -4.80
C ASP A 81 7.44 0.90 -3.49
N PRO A 82 8.36 1.19 -2.54
CA PRO A 82 8.02 1.94 -1.32
C PRO A 82 7.50 3.36 -1.57
N ILE A 83 7.89 3.99 -2.69
CA ILE A 83 7.43 5.33 -3.04
C ILE A 83 5.97 5.26 -3.49
N SER A 84 5.66 4.33 -4.39
CA SER A 84 4.30 4.13 -4.89
C SER A 84 3.33 3.73 -3.79
N ASP A 85 3.73 2.83 -2.89
CA ASP A 85 2.92 2.41 -1.75
C ASP A 85 2.52 3.57 -0.85
N ARG A 86 3.47 4.45 -0.53
CA ARG A 86 3.21 5.64 0.31
C ARG A 86 2.43 6.70 -0.44
N ALA A 87 2.72 6.88 -1.72
CA ALA A 87 2.01 7.81 -2.57
C ALA A 87 0.53 7.42 -2.70
N LEU A 88 0.19 6.13 -2.68
CA LEU A 88 -1.20 5.66 -2.60
C LEU A 88 -1.90 6.23 -1.36
N PHE A 89 -1.39 5.96 -0.15
CA PHE A 89 -2.07 6.40 1.07
C PHE A 89 -2.11 7.93 1.19
N LEU A 90 -1.09 8.63 0.71
CA LEU A 90 -1.11 10.10 0.66
C LEU A 90 -2.15 10.59 -0.36
N VAL A 91 -1.92 10.34 -1.65
CA VAL A 91 -2.72 10.93 -2.73
C VAL A 91 -4.15 10.41 -2.70
N VAL A 92 -4.35 9.10 -2.69
CA VAL A 92 -5.70 8.51 -2.69
C VAL A 92 -6.37 8.74 -1.35
N GLY A 93 -5.66 8.57 -0.23
CA GLY A 93 -6.22 8.82 1.10
C GLY A 93 -6.73 10.25 1.28
N PHE A 94 -5.97 11.27 0.84
CA PHE A 94 -6.46 12.66 0.83
C PHE A 94 -7.66 12.84 -0.11
N GLY A 95 -7.66 12.19 -1.27
CA GLY A 95 -8.82 12.19 -2.17
C GLY A 95 -10.08 11.66 -1.50
N PHE A 96 -9.99 10.57 -0.75
CA PHE A 96 -11.11 10.02 0.03
C PHE A 96 -11.61 10.95 1.13
N VAL A 97 -10.69 11.68 1.77
CA VAL A 97 -11.05 12.68 2.80
C VAL A 97 -11.79 13.86 2.17
N LEU A 98 -11.28 14.38 1.05
CA LEU A 98 -11.90 15.51 0.35
C LEU A 98 -13.24 15.13 -0.30
N SER A 99 -13.40 13.87 -0.72
CA SER A 99 -14.67 13.36 -1.24
C SER A 99 -15.69 13.05 -0.12
N GLY A 100 -15.30 13.18 1.15
CA GLY A 100 -16.15 12.87 2.31
C GLY A 100 -16.37 11.38 2.59
N LEU A 101 -15.76 10.47 1.81
CA LEU A 101 -15.95 9.02 1.95
C LEU A 101 -15.17 8.43 3.12
N LEU A 102 -14.13 9.12 3.59
CA LEU A 102 -13.32 8.72 4.74
C LEU A 102 -13.07 9.93 5.65
N PRO A 103 -13.25 9.83 6.97
CA PRO A 103 -12.94 10.93 7.86
C PRO A 103 -11.43 11.13 7.99
N LEU A 104 -10.99 12.39 8.16
CA LEU A 104 -9.57 12.76 8.24
C LEU A 104 -8.80 11.98 9.31
N TRP A 105 -9.42 11.70 10.46
CA TRP A 105 -8.75 10.98 11.55
C TRP A 105 -8.29 9.57 11.12
N ALA A 106 -9.03 8.90 10.24
CA ALA A 106 -8.68 7.57 9.77
C ALA A 106 -7.43 7.63 8.87
N LEU A 107 -7.34 8.63 7.99
CA LEU A 107 -6.13 8.87 7.22
C LEU A 107 -4.93 9.16 8.14
N VAL A 108 -5.11 10.05 9.12
CA VAL A 108 -4.05 10.44 10.06
C VAL A 108 -3.50 9.24 10.82
N VAL A 109 -4.36 8.30 11.25
CA VAL A 109 -3.93 7.07 11.94
C VAL A 109 -3.01 6.22 11.06
N ILE A 110 -3.33 6.04 9.78
CA ILE A 110 -2.44 5.32 8.85
C ILE A 110 -1.10 6.08 8.70
N LEU A 111 -1.16 7.39 8.47
CA LEU A 111 0.03 8.21 8.21
C LEU A 111 0.98 8.28 9.41
N ILE A 112 0.46 8.38 10.64
CA ILE A 112 1.28 8.40 11.85
C ILE A 112 2.16 7.14 11.92
N ARG A 113 1.57 5.97 11.65
CA ARG A 113 2.30 4.71 11.63
C ARG A 113 3.38 4.74 10.55
N ASP A 114 3.05 5.15 9.33
CA ASP A 114 4.01 5.15 8.21
C ASP A 114 5.21 6.06 8.47
N VAL A 115 4.97 7.24 9.05
CA VAL A 115 6.04 8.12 9.53
C VAL A 115 6.86 7.45 10.63
N ALA A 116 6.23 6.78 11.60
CA ALA A 116 6.94 6.08 12.66
C ALA A 116 7.87 4.98 12.12
N VAL A 117 7.40 4.16 11.18
CA VAL A 117 8.22 3.11 10.55
C VAL A 117 9.36 3.72 9.73
N LEU A 118 9.11 4.83 9.04
CA LEU A 118 10.14 5.59 8.32
C LEU A 118 11.24 6.11 9.24
N LEU A 119 10.87 6.73 10.37
CA LEU A 119 11.83 7.25 11.34
C LEU A 119 12.65 6.12 11.96
N VAL A 120 12.01 5.02 12.34
CA VAL A 120 12.69 3.84 12.90
C VAL A 120 13.66 3.25 11.87
N GLY A 121 13.23 3.07 10.62
CA GLY A 121 14.08 2.56 9.55
C GLY A 121 15.26 3.50 9.25
N GLY A 122 15.02 4.81 9.21
CA GLY A 122 16.06 5.82 9.00
C GLY A 122 17.12 5.80 10.11
N VAL A 123 16.70 5.72 11.38
CA VAL A 123 17.63 5.62 12.52
C VAL A 123 18.49 4.37 12.45
N LEU A 124 17.93 3.22 12.05
CA LEU A 124 18.70 1.99 11.87
C LEU A 124 19.74 2.10 10.77
N LEU A 125 19.35 2.65 9.62
CA LEU A 125 20.26 2.86 8.49
C LEU A 125 21.42 3.79 8.88
N LEU A 126 21.14 4.88 9.61
CA LEU A 126 22.18 5.78 10.13
C LEU A 126 23.13 5.09 11.12
N ARG A 127 22.69 3.99 11.76
CA ARG A 127 23.51 3.17 12.68
C ARG A 127 24.21 2.00 11.98
N GLY A 128 24.11 1.89 10.66
CA GLY A 128 24.68 0.77 9.90
C GLY A 128 23.99 -0.58 10.15
N ALA A 129 22.80 -0.57 10.76
CA ALA A 129 21.99 -1.75 10.97
C ALA A 129 21.09 -2.01 9.76
N SER A 130 20.86 -3.29 9.45
CA SER A 130 19.91 -3.70 8.41
C SER A 130 18.48 -3.35 8.84
N THR A 131 17.66 -2.89 7.90
CA THR A 131 16.24 -2.67 8.15
C THR A 131 15.55 -4.00 8.50
N PRO A 132 14.68 -4.05 9.51
CA PRO A 132 14.07 -5.30 9.94
C PRO A 132 13.17 -5.87 8.84
N ALA A 133 13.06 -7.19 8.79
CA ALA A 133 12.30 -7.86 7.75
C ALA A 133 10.78 -7.64 7.93
N VAL A 134 10.05 -7.51 6.82
CA VAL A 134 8.59 -7.36 6.86
C VAL A 134 7.91 -8.56 7.50
N THR A 135 7.28 -8.32 8.65
CA THR A 135 6.54 -9.35 9.39
C THR A 135 5.30 -9.79 8.60
N LYS A 136 4.93 -11.08 8.73
CA LYS A 136 3.71 -11.62 8.09
C LYS A 136 2.46 -10.82 8.49
N ILE A 137 2.45 -10.30 9.71
CA ILE A 137 1.39 -9.44 10.25
C ILE A 137 1.31 -8.12 9.48
N GLY A 138 2.45 -7.48 9.19
CA GLY A 138 2.49 -6.26 8.39
C GLY A 138 1.97 -6.46 6.96
N LYS A 139 2.27 -7.62 6.36
CA LYS A 139 1.69 -7.99 5.06
C LYS A 139 0.16 -8.13 5.14
N ALA A 140 -0.34 -8.89 6.11
CA ALA A 140 -1.77 -9.08 6.31
C ALA A 140 -2.52 -7.76 6.54
N ALA A 141 -1.93 -6.85 7.31
CA ALA A 141 -2.47 -5.51 7.52
C ALA A 141 -2.58 -4.71 6.22
N THR A 142 -1.55 -4.76 5.37
CA THR A 142 -1.55 -4.05 4.08
C THR A 142 -2.60 -4.63 3.14
N PHE A 143 -2.73 -5.97 3.09
CA PHE A 143 -3.80 -6.63 2.34
C PHE A 143 -5.19 -6.19 2.77
N GLY A 144 -5.45 -6.08 4.08
CA GLY A 144 -6.76 -5.64 4.53
C GLY A 144 -7.04 -4.15 4.22
N LEU A 145 -6.03 -3.27 4.23
CA LEU A 145 -6.18 -1.90 3.75
C LEU A 145 -6.47 -1.83 2.24
N MET A 146 -5.85 -2.70 1.44
CA MET A 146 -6.17 -2.83 0.01
C MET A 146 -7.64 -3.21 -0.24
N TRP A 147 -8.30 -3.91 0.69
CA TRP A 147 -9.73 -4.18 0.63
C TRP A 147 -10.57 -3.03 1.19
N ALA A 148 -10.10 -2.34 2.22
CA ALA A 148 -10.84 -1.26 2.87
C ALA A 148 -11.19 -0.12 1.91
N PHE A 149 -10.21 0.44 1.18
CA PHE A 149 -10.44 1.59 0.30
C PHE A 149 -11.43 1.31 -0.84
N PRO A 150 -11.29 0.23 -1.65
CA PRO A 150 -12.30 -0.12 -2.64
C PRO A 150 -13.67 -0.37 -2.04
N THR A 151 -13.75 -0.94 -0.82
CA THR A 151 -15.03 -1.20 -0.16
C THR A 151 -15.72 0.10 0.26
N PHE A 152 -14.99 1.09 0.82
CA PHE A 152 -15.55 2.42 1.10
C PHE A 152 -16.05 3.12 -0.16
N LEU A 153 -15.30 3.00 -1.25
CA LEU A 153 -15.69 3.59 -2.52
C LEU A 153 -16.93 2.90 -3.11
N LEU A 154 -16.99 1.57 -3.04
CA LEU A 154 -18.14 0.79 -3.45
C LEU A 154 -19.39 1.13 -2.61
N ALA A 155 -19.23 1.39 -1.31
CA ALA A 155 -20.31 1.87 -0.46
C ALA A 155 -20.88 3.20 -0.97
N GLY A 156 -20.02 4.14 -1.37
CA GLY A 156 -20.44 5.41 -1.96
C GLY A 156 -21.04 5.27 -3.36
N ILE A 157 -20.59 4.30 -4.17
CA ILE A 157 -21.15 4.03 -5.51
C ILE A 157 -22.55 3.41 -5.44
N VAL A 158 -22.74 2.45 -4.53
CA VAL A 158 -24.01 1.73 -4.37
C VAL A 158 -25.03 2.57 -3.58
N GLY A 159 -24.55 3.43 -2.69
CA GLY A 159 -25.36 4.46 -2.04
C GLY A 159 -25.45 5.74 -2.88
N ASP A 160 -25.75 6.85 -2.22
CA ASP A 160 -25.79 8.20 -2.81
C ASP A 160 -24.54 9.00 -2.42
N GLY A 161 -23.36 8.46 -2.76
CA GLY A 161 -22.07 9.07 -2.47
C GLY A 161 -21.72 9.06 -0.98
N ALA A 162 -21.08 10.15 -0.53
CA ALA A 162 -20.63 10.28 0.87
C ALA A 162 -21.74 10.68 1.85
N ALA A 163 -22.84 11.24 1.35
CA ALA A 163 -23.96 11.68 2.19
C ALA A 163 -24.79 10.49 2.70
N ASP A 164 -25.02 9.50 1.85
CA ASP A 164 -25.77 8.28 2.19
C ASP A 164 -25.10 7.03 1.58
N PRO A 165 -23.91 6.64 2.06
CA PRO A 165 -23.24 5.44 1.59
C PRO A 165 -23.99 4.17 2.02
N GLN A 166 -23.90 3.11 1.22
CA GLN A 166 -24.56 1.85 1.51
C GLN A 166 -24.05 1.27 2.87
N PRO A 167 -24.94 1.07 3.88
CA PRO A 167 -24.50 0.81 5.26
C PRO A 167 -23.71 -0.49 5.47
N LEU A 168 -24.05 -1.56 4.76
CA LEU A 168 -23.37 -2.87 4.93
C LEU A 168 -21.94 -2.81 4.40
N LEU A 169 -21.75 -2.23 3.21
CA LEU A 169 -20.46 -2.03 2.58
C LEU A 169 -19.63 -1.04 3.39
N GLN A 170 -20.23 0.04 3.89
CA GLN A 170 -19.52 0.97 4.76
C GLN A 170 -19.05 0.27 6.06
N GLY A 171 -19.90 -0.55 6.67
CA GLY A 171 -19.55 -1.38 7.83
C GLY A 171 -18.42 -2.36 7.53
N LEU A 172 -18.44 -3.03 6.38
CA LEU A 172 -17.36 -3.90 5.92
C LEU A 172 -16.05 -3.14 5.67
N GLY A 173 -16.12 -1.94 5.09
CA GLY A 173 -14.97 -1.05 4.91
C GLY A 173 -14.33 -0.70 6.25
N TRP A 174 -15.13 -0.34 7.25
CA TRP A 174 -14.66 -0.09 8.61
C TRP A 174 -14.10 -1.32 9.31
N LEU A 175 -14.70 -2.50 9.09
CA LEU A 175 -14.18 -3.75 9.61
C LEU A 175 -12.78 -4.05 9.04
N PHE A 176 -12.62 -3.98 7.72
CA PHE A 176 -11.33 -4.17 7.07
C PHE A 176 -10.32 -3.14 7.55
N TYR A 177 -10.69 -1.85 7.57
CA TYR A 177 -9.85 -0.78 8.04
C TYR A 177 -9.40 -0.99 9.50
N GLY A 178 -10.33 -1.30 10.40
CA GLY A 178 -10.08 -1.46 11.83
C GLY A 178 -9.16 -2.64 12.13
N VAL A 179 -9.48 -3.82 11.58
CA VAL A 179 -8.64 -5.03 11.71
C VAL A 179 -7.25 -4.77 11.17
N SER A 180 -7.17 -4.15 9.98
CA SER A 180 -5.88 -3.86 9.34
C SER A 180 -5.05 -2.89 10.15
N THR A 181 -5.66 -1.82 10.66
CA THR A 181 -5.00 -0.81 11.49
C THR A 181 -4.40 -1.45 12.74
N VAL A 182 -5.16 -2.29 13.45
CA VAL A 182 -4.66 -3.02 14.63
C VAL A 182 -3.42 -3.85 14.25
N LEU A 183 -3.51 -4.65 13.19
CA LEU A 183 -2.37 -5.45 12.71
C LEU A 183 -1.19 -4.56 12.29
N TYR A 184 -1.46 -3.40 11.71
CA TYR A 184 -0.44 -2.45 11.23
C TYR A 184 0.38 -1.86 12.39
N TYR A 185 -0.29 -1.54 13.50
CA TYR A 185 0.34 -1.04 14.72
C TYR A 185 1.04 -2.16 15.51
N VAL A 186 0.48 -3.37 15.56
CA VAL A 186 1.17 -4.53 16.13
C VAL A 186 2.47 -4.81 15.39
N SER A 187 2.44 -4.79 14.05
CA SER A 187 3.64 -4.91 13.23
C SER A 187 4.65 -3.82 13.56
N ALA A 188 4.24 -2.54 13.61
CA ALA A 188 5.13 -1.43 13.97
C ALA A 188 5.77 -1.58 15.36
N GLY A 189 5.02 -2.10 16.35
CA GLY A 189 5.56 -2.42 17.67
C GLY A 189 6.64 -3.50 17.64
N GLN A 190 6.46 -4.54 16.81
CA GLN A 190 7.49 -5.58 16.61
C GLN A 190 8.78 -4.99 16.05
N TYR A 191 8.67 -4.10 15.05
CA TYR A 191 9.81 -3.36 14.51
C TYR A 191 10.55 -2.57 15.58
N ALA A 192 9.82 -1.79 16.39
CA ALA A 192 10.42 -0.98 17.45
C ALA A 192 11.16 -1.83 18.48
N VAL A 193 10.60 -2.98 18.88
CA VAL A 193 11.25 -3.91 19.82
C VAL A 193 12.53 -4.51 19.23
N GLU A 194 12.53 -4.86 17.94
CA GLU A 194 13.69 -5.41 17.26
C GLU A 194 14.85 -4.39 17.22
N VAL A 195 14.55 -3.13 16.94
CA VAL A 195 15.53 -2.03 16.98
C VAL A 195 16.15 -1.85 18.37
N VAL A 196 15.33 -1.87 19.42
CA VAL A 196 15.82 -1.73 20.79
C VAL A 196 16.72 -2.89 21.18
N ARG A 197 16.39 -4.12 20.73
CA ARG A 197 17.19 -5.31 20.99
C ARG A 197 18.50 -5.33 20.22
N SER A 198 18.53 -4.87 18.96
CA SER A 198 19.75 -4.78 18.17
C SER A 198 20.69 -3.65 18.60
N SER A 199 20.22 -2.74 19.45
CA SER A 199 20.99 -1.62 20.01
C SER A 199 21.63 -1.93 21.38
N ARG A 200 21.47 -3.15 21.90
CA ARG A 200 22.16 -3.66 23.10
C ARG A 200 23.26 -4.64 22.69
#